data_AF-A0A1E5KYY2-F1
#
_entry.id   AF-A0A1E5KYY2-F1
#
_cell.length_a   1.000
_cell.length_b   1.000
_cell.length_c   1.000
_cell.angle_alpha   90.00
_cell.angle_beta   90.00
_cell.angle_gamma   90.00
#
_symmetry.space_group_name_H-M   'P 1'
#
loop_
_entity.id
_entity.type
_entity.pdbx_description
1 polymer ?
#
loop_
_entity_poly.entity_id
_entity_poly.type
_entity_poly.pdbx_seq_one_letter_code
_entity_poly.pdbx_strand_id
1 'polypeptide(L)'
;MLEPLNVVWILPVLFIIHDLEEVIMMKVWKQRYSSLLSKMRVAPFGANRSTAVFACAVLEEFVLLVIVSLYSIWSGNFIIYYACIFGYTIHLLVHIILTLRFKKYTPGIVTVFFQLPLCIYFLALIPFTSSFLITSIFVTFVIFLNVWLLHQAMGTFAKWLKSYASGKN
;
A
#
# COMPACT_ATOMS: atom_id res chain seq x y z
N MET A 1 -23.75 8.26 14.08
CA MET A 1 -23.13 7.25 13.18
C MET A 1 -22.69 7.97 11.93
N LEU A 2 -21.48 7.70 11.41
CA LEU A 2 -21.10 8.18 10.08
C LEU A 2 -21.94 7.41 9.05
N GLU A 3 -22.56 8.10 8.10
CA GLU A 3 -23.30 7.45 7.02
C GLU A 3 -22.38 6.49 6.24
N PRO A 4 -22.86 5.30 5.82
CA PRO A 4 -22.04 4.31 5.10
C PRO A 4 -21.34 4.88 3.86
N LEU A 5 -22.01 5.81 3.16
CA LEU A 5 -21.48 6.50 1.99
C LEU A 5 -20.23 7.34 2.31
N ASN A 6 -20.09 7.83 3.54
CA ASN A 6 -18.95 8.67 3.95
C ASN A 6 -17.76 7.83 4.41
N VAL A 7 -17.97 6.60 4.86
CA VAL A 7 -16.90 5.77 5.45
C VAL A 7 -16.10 5.04 4.39
N VAL A 8 -16.72 4.58 3.30
CA VAL A 8 -16.08 3.75 2.27
C VAL A 8 -14.98 4.46 1.47
N TRP A 9 -15.05 5.78 1.36
CA TRP A 9 -14.02 6.55 0.63
C TRP A 9 -12.76 6.81 1.46
N ILE A 10 -12.82 6.57 2.77
CA ILE A 10 -11.70 6.84 3.66
C ILE A 10 -10.51 5.95 3.31
N LEU A 11 -10.71 4.66 3.12
CA LEU A 11 -9.60 3.75 2.83
C LEU A 11 -8.87 4.10 1.51
N PRO A 12 -9.54 4.27 0.35
CA PRO A 12 -8.87 4.72 -0.87
C PRO A 12 -8.11 6.05 -0.71
N VAL A 13 -8.68 7.01 0.04
CA VAL A 13 -8.05 8.30 0.29
C VAL A 13 -6.81 8.18 1.19
N LEU A 14 -6.89 7.40 2.27
CA LEU A 14 -5.74 7.16 3.14
C LEU A 14 -4.61 6.46 2.37
N PHE A 15 -4.96 5.42 1.61
CA PHE A 15 -4.04 4.67 0.76
C PHE A 15 -3.31 5.59 -0.23
N ILE A 16 -4.04 6.36 -1.04
CA ILE A 16 -3.38 7.19 -2.05
C ILE A 16 -2.50 8.28 -1.43
N ILE A 17 -2.87 8.84 -0.28
CA ILE A 17 -2.03 9.82 0.43
C ILE A 17 -0.73 9.18 0.92
N HIS A 18 -0.80 7.97 1.49
CA HIS A 18 0.37 7.25 2.00
C HIS A 18 1.31 6.85 0.87
N ASP A 19 0.80 6.17 -0.15
CA ASP A 19 1.59 5.69 -1.27
C ASP A 19 2.13 6.84 -2.13
N LEU A 20 1.44 7.99 -2.22
CA LEU A 20 2.01 9.19 -2.84
C LEU A 20 3.18 9.77 -2.04
N GLU A 21 3.15 9.76 -0.70
CA GLU A 21 4.33 10.11 0.11
C GLU A 21 5.51 9.22 -0.30
N GLU A 22 5.27 7.92 -0.43
CA GLU A 22 6.29 6.98 -0.87
C GLU A 22 6.82 7.30 -2.27
N VAL A 23 5.94 7.47 -3.25
CA VAL A 23 6.30 7.75 -4.65
C VAL A 23 7.17 9.01 -4.73
N ILE A 24 6.78 10.07 -4.03
CA ILE A 24 7.51 11.35 -4.00
C ILE A 24 8.89 11.17 -3.36
N MET A 25 8.97 10.49 -2.22
CA MET A 25 10.18 10.42 -1.41
C MET A 25 11.15 9.33 -1.88
N MET A 26 10.68 8.29 -2.58
CA MET A 26 11.46 7.10 -2.92
C MET A 26 12.78 7.43 -3.62
N LYS A 27 12.73 8.30 -4.63
CA LYS A 27 13.91 8.63 -5.46
C LYS A 27 14.97 9.38 -4.64
N VAL A 28 14.58 10.44 -3.95
CA VAL A 28 15.50 11.27 -3.15
C VAL A 28 16.01 10.52 -1.92
N TRP A 29 15.18 9.66 -1.33
CA TRP A 29 15.56 8.79 -0.21
C TRP A 29 16.63 7.78 -0.61
N LYS A 30 16.46 7.09 -1.75
CA LYS A 30 17.46 6.14 -2.27
C LYS A 30 18.78 6.84 -2.60
N GLN A 31 18.74 8.06 -3.14
CA GLN A 31 19.94 8.85 -3.41
C GLN A 31 20.68 9.20 -2.11
N ARG A 32 19.95 9.73 -1.12
CA ARG A 32 20.51 10.14 0.19
C ARG A 32 21.15 8.99 0.94
N TYR A 33 20.56 7.80 0.90
CA TYR A 33 21.02 6.63 1.66
C TYR A 33 21.70 5.55 0.82
N SER A 34 22.07 5.85 -0.43
CA SER A 34 22.65 4.90 -1.38
C SER A 34 23.84 4.09 -0.82
N SER A 35 24.75 4.75 -0.10
CA SER A 35 25.93 4.11 0.52
C SER A 35 25.60 3.19 1.70
N LEU A 36 24.49 3.42 2.39
CA LEU A 36 23.99 2.56 3.45
C LEU A 36 23.26 1.36 2.84
N LEU A 37 22.41 1.62 1.85
CA LEU A 37 21.61 0.61 1.15
C LEU A 37 22.49 -0.42 0.42
N SER A 38 23.61 0.00 -0.17
CA SER A 38 24.55 -0.90 -0.86
C SER A 38 25.23 -1.90 0.08
N LYS A 39 25.29 -1.61 1.38
CA LYS A 39 25.87 -2.48 2.41
C LYS A 39 24.85 -3.43 3.04
N MET A 40 23.56 -3.23 2.76
CA MET A 40 22.48 -4.07 3.32
C MET A 40 22.24 -5.29 2.43
N ARG A 41 22.19 -6.48 3.06
CA ARG A 41 21.81 -7.72 2.37
C ARG A 41 20.37 -7.67 1.83
N VAL A 42 19.47 -6.98 2.55
CA VAL A 42 18.08 -6.77 2.16
C VAL A 42 17.77 -5.28 2.35
N ALA A 43 17.82 -4.53 1.25
CA ALA A 43 17.49 -3.10 1.26
C ALA A 43 15.97 -2.89 1.34
N PRO A 44 15.47 -1.97 2.20
CA PRO A 44 14.07 -1.55 2.17
C PRO A 44 13.70 -1.02 0.77
N PHE A 45 12.50 -1.33 0.29
CA PHE A 45 11.96 -0.83 -0.99
C PHE A 45 12.69 -1.25 -2.28
N GLY A 46 13.60 -2.23 -2.21
CA GLY A 46 14.32 -2.80 -3.36
C GLY A 46 15.31 -1.85 -4.04
N ALA A 47 16.45 -2.37 -4.51
CA ALA A 47 17.58 -1.53 -4.94
C ALA A 47 17.34 -0.72 -6.24
N ASN A 48 16.59 -1.23 -7.22
CA ASN A 48 16.55 -0.67 -8.58
C ASN A 48 15.15 -0.71 -9.21
N ARG A 49 14.26 0.21 -8.80
CA ARG A 49 12.92 0.34 -9.42
C ARG A 49 12.66 1.80 -9.77
N SER A 50 12.10 2.04 -10.97
CA SER A 50 11.74 3.39 -11.39
C SER A 50 10.49 3.84 -10.64
N THR A 51 10.43 5.14 -10.33
CA THR A 51 9.26 5.76 -9.69
C THR A 51 7.99 5.59 -10.52
N ALA A 52 8.10 5.60 -11.86
CA ALA A 52 6.96 5.39 -12.76
C ALA A 52 6.36 3.98 -12.63
N VAL A 53 7.21 2.96 -12.55
CA VAL A 53 6.76 1.57 -12.41
C VAL A 53 6.11 1.35 -11.04
N PHE A 54 6.62 2.02 -10.00
CA PHE A 54 6.00 2.02 -8.67
C PHE A 54 4.64 2.72 -8.66
N ALA A 55 4.53 3.90 -9.29
CA ALA A 55 3.27 4.61 -9.41
C ALA A 55 2.17 3.80 -10.13
N CYS A 56 2.53 2.95 -11.10
CA CYS A 56 1.57 2.04 -11.73
C CYS A 56 1.03 0.97 -10.78
N ALA A 57 1.86 0.44 -9.88
CA ALA A 57 1.40 -0.50 -8.85
C ALA A 57 0.46 0.21 -7.85
N VAL A 58 0.81 1.42 -7.43
CA VAL A 58 -0.05 2.27 -6.57
C VAL A 58 -1.40 2.54 -7.23
N LEU A 59 -1.42 2.85 -8.53
CA LEU A 59 -2.65 3.09 -9.27
C LEU A 59 -3.55 1.85 -9.33
N GLU A 60 -2.97 0.67 -9.54
CA GLU A 60 -3.72 -0.60 -9.61
C GLU A 60 -4.41 -0.90 -8.26
N GLU A 61 -3.66 -0.87 -7.17
CA GLU A 61 -4.20 -1.09 -5.81
C GLU A 61 -5.26 -0.04 -5.44
N PHE A 62 -5.05 1.23 -5.82
CA PHE A 62 -6.05 2.27 -5.62
C PHE A 62 -7.37 1.96 -6.35
N VAL A 63 -7.30 1.49 -7.60
CA VAL A 63 -8.49 1.09 -8.37
C VAL A 63 -9.18 -0.11 -7.71
N LEU A 64 -8.44 -1.10 -7.23
CA LEU A 64 -9.02 -2.23 -6.49
C LEU A 64 -9.76 -1.76 -5.23
N LEU A 65 -9.18 -0.84 -4.45
CA LEU A 65 -9.83 -0.29 -3.25
C LEU A 65 -11.10 0.51 -3.59
N VAL A 66 -11.11 1.24 -4.72
CA VAL A 66 -12.32 1.89 -5.23
C VAL A 66 -13.38 0.85 -5.62
N ILE A 67 -13.02 -0.24 -6.29
CA ILE A 67 -13.94 -1.32 -6.65
C ILE A 67 -14.53 -1.97 -5.39
N VAL A 68 -13.71 -2.26 -4.37
CA VAL A 68 -14.18 -2.79 -3.09
C VAL A 68 -15.16 -1.81 -2.42
N SER A 69 -14.86 -0.52 -2.46
CA SER A 69 -15.72 0.52 -1.89
C SER A 69 -17.08 0.55 -2.59
N LEU A 70 -17.09 0.56 -3.93
CA LEU A 70 -18.31 0.51 -4.74
C LEU A 70 -19.11 -0.77 -4.50
N TYR A 71 -18.43 -1.91 -4.42
CA TYR A 71 -19.06 -3.20 -4.13
C TYR A 71 -19.73 -3.20 -2.75
N SER A 72 -19.10 -2.62 -1.73
CA SER A 72 -19.69 -2.53 -0.39
C SER A 72 -20.93 -1.65 -0.35
N ILE A 73 -20.95 -0.54 -1.10
CA ILE A 73 -22.16 0.28 -1.24
C ILE A 73 -23.27 -0.52 -1.94
N TRP A 74 -22.95 -1.17 -3.07
CA TRP A 74 -23.93 -1.89 -3.88
C TRP A 74 -24.52 -3.12 -3.17
N SER A 75 -23.68 -3.90 -2.50
CA SER A 75 -24.09 -5.13 -1.81
C SER A 75 -24.64 -4.90 -0.40
N GLY A 76 -24.38 -3.74 0.19
CA GLY A 76 -24.60 -3.48 1.62
C GLY A 76 -23.66 -4.28 2.54
N ASN A 77 -22.70 -5.03 1.99
CA ASN A 77 -21.77 -5.85 2.76
C ASN A 77 -20.39 -5.18 2.86
N PHE A 78 -20.01 -4.83 4.10
CA PHE A 78 -18.78 -4.12 4.40
C PHE A 78 -17.65 -5.03 4.92
N ILE A 79 -17.86 -6.34 5.00
CA ILE A 79 -16.85 -7.25 5.58
C ILE A 79 -15.52 -7.22 4.82
N ILE A 80 -15.59 -7.17 3.48
CA ILE A 80 -14.39 -7.09 2.62
C ILE A 80 -13.73 -5.72 2.76
N TYR A 81 -14.52 -4.64 2.82
CA TYR A 81 -14.00 -3.29 3.05
C TYR A 81 -13.21 -3.17 4.36
N TYR A 82 -13.78 -3.64 5.48
CA TYR A 82 -13.06 -3.65 6.76
C TYR A 82 -11.89 -4.64 6.78
N ALA A 83 -11.96 -5.75 6.04
CA ALA A 83 -10.83 -6.64 5.84
C ALA A 83 -9.68 -5.97 5.07
N CYS A 84 -9.98 -5.09 4.10
CA CYS A 84 -8.99 -4.25 3.45
C CYS A 84 -8.40 -3.20 4.42
N ILE A 85 -9.20 -2.58 5.30
CA ILE A 85 -8.67 -1.71 6.38
C ILE A 85 -7.71 -2.49 7.28
N PHE A 86 -8.05 -3.74 7.61
CA PHE A 86 -7.19 -4.62 8.41
C PHE A 86 -5.85 -4.90 7.69
N GLY A 87 -5.90 -5.29 6.41
CA GLY A 87 -4.70 -5.49 5.60
C GLY A 87 -3.85 -4.23 5.48
N TYR A 88 -4.49 -3.07 5.26
CA TYR A 88 -3.83 -1.77 5.22
C TYR A 88 -3.18 -1.40 6.57
N THR A 89 -3.83 -1.72 7.69
CA THR A 89 -3.25 -1.53 9.03
C THR A 89 -1.97 -2.35 9.19
N ILE A 90 -1.94 -3.59 8.72
CA ILE A 90 -0.73 -4.42 8.72
C ILE A 90 0.36 -3.79 7.85
N HIS A 91 0.02 -3.27 6.66
CA HIS A 91 0.96 -2.53 5.80
C HIS A 91 1.61 -1.36 6.55
N LEU A 92 0.82 -0.51 7.23
CA LEU A 92 1.36 0.59 8.05
C LEU A 92 2.30 0.10 9.16
N LEU A 93 2.00 -1.02 9.81
CA LEU A 93 2.88 -1.63 10.82
C LEU A 93 4.20 -2.12 10.21
N VAL A 94 4.19 -2.63 8.98
CA VAL A 94 5.42 -3.00 8.26
C VAL A 94 6.32 -1.77 8.09
N HIS A 95 5.78 -0.59 7.77
CA HIS A 95 6.56 0.65 7.67
C HIS A 95 7.21 1.07 9.00
N ILE A 96 6.52 0.87 10.12
CA ILE A 96 7.12 1.08 11.45
C ILE A 96 8.30 0.15 11.66
N ILE A 97 8.13 -1.15 11.39
CA ILE A 97 9.20 -2.15 11.54
C ILE A 97 10.38 -1.81 10.63
N LEU A 98 10.13 -1.45 9.36
CA LEU A 98 11.16 -1.04 8.42
C LEU A 98 11.93 0.19 8.92
N THR A 99 11.23 1.20 9.42
CA THR A 99 11.85 2.41 9.95
C THR A 99 12.69 2.13 11.19
N LEU A 100 12.18 1.34 12.14
CA LEU A 100 12.92 0.96 13.35
C LEU A 100 14.20 0.17 13.01
N ARG A 101 14.12 -0.74 12.03
CA ARG A 101 15.29 -1.50 11.56
C ARG A 101 16.30 -0.61 10.83
N PHE A 102 15.82 0.32 10.01
CA PHE A 102 16.67 1.24 9.26
C PHE A 102 17.26 2.37 10.12
N LYS A 103 16.64 2.69 11.27
CA LYS A 103 17.05 3.71 12.26
C LYS A 103 17.16 5.14 11.68
N LYS A 104 16.55 5.38 10.53
CA LYS A 104 16.46 6.67 9.84
C LYS A 104 15.07 6.77 9.21
N TYR A 105 14.70 7.97 8.77
CA TYR A 105 13.48 8.19 7.99
C TYR A 105 13.38 7.16 6.87
N THR A 106 12.18 6.62 6.64
CA THR A 106 11.84 5.83 5.46
C THR A 106 10.55 6.37 4.84
N PRO A 107 10.37 6.27 3.51
CA PRO A 107 9.16 6.73 2.86
C PRO A 107 7.90 6.10 3.47
N GLY A 108 6.85 6.91 3.67
CA GLY A 108 5.57 6.49 4.23
C GLY A 108 5.46 6.62 5.76
N ILE A 109 6.57 6.84 6.50
CA ILE A 109 6.51 6.87 7.97
C ILE A 109 5.74 8.09 8.52
N VAL A 110 5.72 9.22 7.80
CA VAL A 110 5.04 10.43 8.26
C VAL A 110 3.52 10.20 8.23
N THR A 111 3.01 9.69 7.11
CA THR A 111 1.60 9.35 6.98
C THR A 111 1.18 8.21 7.92
N VAL A 112 2.02 7.19 8.13
CA VAL A 112 1.76 6.11 9.11
C VAL A 112 1.43 6.65 10.51
N PHE A 113 2.13 7.69 10.98
CA PHE A 113 1.91 8.26 12.30
C PHE A 113 0.47 8.79 12.49
N PHE A 114 -0.11 9.38 11.44
CA PHE A 114 -1.47 9.92 11.48
C PHE A 114 -2.54 8.89 11.13
N GLN A 115 -2.24 8.00 10.18
CA GLN A 115 -3.23 7.07 9.64
C GLN A 115 -3.43 5.84 10.51
N LEU A 116 -2.38 5.34 11.20
CA LEU A 116 -2.50 4.14 12.03
C LEU A 116 -3.53 4.27 13.15
N PRO A 117 -3.57 5.36 13.96
CA PRO A 117 -4.63 5.56 14.96
C PRO A 117 -6.03 5.57 14.35
N LEU A 118 -6.18 6.14 13.16
CA LEU A 118 -7.44 6.23 12.45
C LEU A 118 -7.93 4.84 11.97
N CYS A 119 -7.03 4.03 11.41
CA CYS A 119 -7.35 2.66 11.01
C CYS A 119 -7.74 1.79 12.20
N ILE A 120 -7.01 1.90 13.32
CA ILE A 120 -7.34 1.20 14.57
C ILE A 120 -8.73 1.62 15.07
N TYR A 121 -9.04 2.92 15.05
CA TYR A 121 -10.35 3.43 15.42
C TYR A 121 -11.46 2.79 14.57
N PHE A 122 -11.31 2.76 13.24
CA PHE A 122 -12.33 2.14 12.36
C PHE A 122 -12.50 0.64 12.62
N LEU A 123 -11.42 -0.10 12.85
CA LEU A 123 -11.50 -1.53 13.18
C LEU A 123 -12.17 -1.77 14.54
N ALA A 124 -12.01 -0.85 15.50
CA ALA A 124 -12.66 -0.95 16.81
C ALA A 124 -14.18 -0.72 16.77
N LEU A 125 -14.71 -0.16 15.68
CA LEU A 125 -16.16 0.05 15.51
C LEU A 125 -16.92 -1.22 15.12
N ILE A 126 -16.22 -2.28 14.71
CA ILE A 126 -16.83 -3.52 14.26
C ILE A 126 -16.53 -4.69 15.21
N PRO A 127 -17.45 -5.66 15.35
CA PRO A 127 -17.20 -6.84 16.17
C PRO A 127 -16.18 -7.78 15.51
N PHE A 128 -15.19 -8.21 16.29
CA PHE A 128 -14.19 -9.21 15.86
C PHE A 128 -14.78 -10.63 15.89
N THR A 129 -15.63 -10.91 14.91
CA THR A 129 -16.21 -12.25 14.72
C THR A 129 -15.23 -13.18 14.00
N SER A 130 -15.41 -14.50 14.14
CA SER A 130 -14.61 -15.49 13.41
C SER A 130 -14.69 -15.32 11.89
N SER A 131 -15.87 -14.97 11.37
CA SER A 131 -16.05 -14.70 9.93
C SER A 131 -15.21 -13.50 9.49
N PHE A 132 -15.22 -12.40 10.25
CA PHE A 132 -14.40 -11.23 9.95
C PHE A 132 -12.90 -11.55 9.97
N LEU A 133 -12.44 -12.32 10.97
CA LEU A 133 -11.04 -12.71 11.08
C LEU A 133 -10.58 -13.57 9.90
N ILE A 134 -11.37 -14.59 9.53
CA ILE A 134 -11.06 -15.47 8.39
C ILE A 134 -11.01 -14.66 7.09
N THR A 135 -12.01 -13.80 6.86
CA THR A 135 -12.04 -12.92 5.69
C THR A 135 -10.85 -11.97 5.68
N SER A 136 -10.48 -11.39 6.82
CA SER A 136 -9.35 -10.47 6.93
C SER A 136 -8.02 -11.14 6.62
N ILE A 137 -7.78 -12.34 7.15
CA ILE A 137 -6.57 -13.12 6.83
C ILE A 137 -6.52 -13.45 5.34
N PHE A 138 -7.63 -13.92 4.78
CA PHE A 138 -7.70 -14.27 3.35
C PHE A 138 -7.49 -13.06 2.43
N VAL A 139 -8.21 -11.96 2.67
CA VAL A 139 -8.08 -10.73 1.89
C VAL A 139 -6.67 -10.15 1.99
N THR A 140 -6.10 -10.13 3.20
CA THR A 140 -4.72 -9.67 3.41
C THR A 140 -3.74 -10.52 2.61
N PHE A 141 -3.88 -11.86 2.65
CA PHE A 141 -3.06 -12.75 1.84
C PHE A 141 -3.17 -12.46 0.33
N VAL A 142 -4.40 -12.25 -0.17
CA VAL A 142 -4.64 -11.91 -1.57
C VAL A 142 -3.98 -10.59 -1.96
N ILE A 143 -4.08 -9.55 -1.12
CA ILE A 143 -3.42 -8.25 -1.35
C ILE A 143 -1.90 -8.42 -1.43
N PHE A 144 -1.29 -9.10 -0.45
CA PHE A 144 0.16 -9.32 -0.47
C PHE A 144 0.61 -10.16 -1.67
N LEU A 145 -0.19 -11.14 -2.09
CA LEU A 145 0.07 -11.91 -3.30
C LEU A 145 -0.02 -11.01 -4.55
N ASN A 146 -1.00 -10.12 -4.63
CA ASN A 146 -1.13 -9.15 -5.73
C ASN A 146 0.09 -8.25 -5.81
N VAL A 147 0.48 -7.61 -4.71
CA VAL A 147 1.68 -6.75 -4.62
C VAL A 147 2.94 -7.54 -5.02
N TRP A 148 3.07 -8.79 -4.59
CA TRP A 148 4.18 -9.64 -4.97
C TRP A 148 4.22 -9.92 -6.47
N LEU A 149 3.08 -10.24 -7.09
CA LEU A 149 2.96 -10.45 -8.54
C LEU A 149 3.27 -9.18 -9.32
N LEU A 150 2.73 -8.04 -8.89
CA LEU A 150 3.04 -6.72 -9.45
C LEU A 150 4.55 -6.50 -9.42
N HIS A 151 5.20 -6.74 -8.29
CA HIS A 151 6.65 -6.64 -8.15
C HIS A 151 7.45 -7.51 -9.14
N GLN A 152 6.95 -8.69 -9.52
CA GLN A 152 7.56 -9.49 -10.58
C GLN A 152 7.33 -8.85 -11.96
N ALA A 153 6.10 -8.38 -12.23
CA ALA A 153 5.73 -7.74 -13.49
C ALA A 153 6.43 -6.39 -13.75
N MET A 154 6.82 -5.68 -12.68
CA MET A 154 7.53 -4.39 -12.73
C MET A 154 8.78 -4.42 -13.62
N GLY A 155 9.52 -5.53 -13.65
CA GLY A 155 10.72 -5.67 -14.49
C GLY A 155 10.40 -5.61 -15.98
N THR A 156 9.30 -6.24 -16.41
CA THR A 156 8.80 -6.22 -17.78
C THR A 156 8.30 -4.82 -18.14
N PHE A 157 7.52 -4.20 -17.26
CA PHE A 157 6.99 -2.86 -17.48
C PHE A 157 8.10 -1.80 -17.60
N ALA A 158 9.15 -1.93 -16.79
CA ALA A 158 10.33 -1.06 -16.89
C ALA A 158 11.05 -1.17 -18.24
N LYS A 159 11.14 -2.38 -18.82
CA LYS A 159 11.71 -2.59 -20.15
C LYS A 159 10.83 -1.96 -21.23
N TRP A 160 9.52 -2.12 -21.12
CA TRP A 160 8.55 -1.52 -22.05
C TRP A 160 8.65 0.01 -22.06
N LEU A 161 8.68 0.65 -20.89
CA LEU A 161 8.85 2.12 -20.79
C LEU A 161 10.15 2.60 -21.43
N LYS A 162 11.24 1.83 -21.30
CA LYS A 162 12.52 2.13 -21.99
C LYS A 162 12.40 2.00 -23.51
N SER A 163 11.68 0.98 -24.00
CA SER A 163 11.43 0.80 -25.44
C SER A 163 10.67 1.99 -26.00
N TYR A 164 9.58 2.37 -25.34
CA TYR A 164 8.78 3.55 -25.69
C TYR A 164 9.62 4.83 -25.74
N ALA A 165 10.44 5.08 -24.71
CA ALA A 165 11.32 6.25 -24.67
C ALA A 165 12.39 6.25 -25.77
N SER A 166 12.80 5.08 -26.24
CA SER A 166 13.82 4.94 -27.30
C SER A 166 13.26 5.00 -28.73
N GLY A 167 11.95 5.15 -28.89
CA GLY A 167 11.29 5.13 -30.22
C GLY A 167 11.32 3.76 -30.90
N LYS A 168 11.67 2.69 -30.16
CA LYS A 168 11.59 1.30 -30.62
C LYS A 168 10.21 0.76 -30.30
N ASN A 169 9.20 1.17 -31.06
CA ASN A 169 7.88 0.55 -31.08
C ASN A 169 7.55 0.17 -32.51
#